data_AF-A0A941S1W9-F1
#
_entry.id   AF-A0A941S1W9-F1
#
_cell.length_a   1.000
_cell.length_b   1.000
_cell.length_c   1.000
_cell.angle_alpha   90.00
_cell.angle_beta   90.00
_cell.angle_gamma   90.00
#
_symmetry.space_group_name_H-M   'P 1'
#
loop_
_entity.id
_entity.type
_entity.pdbx_description
1 polymer ?
#
loop_
_entity_poly.entity_id
_entity_poly.type
_entity_poly.pdbx_seq_one_letter_code
_entity_poly.pdbx_strand_id
1 'polypeptide(L)'
;MMTTPLKTLLVAGLLLTGMSRLPAGELTVSIEPAERVASIGVVRRFGEDGQLLRPVDPKATFAAPYRDAKSESAPATFRDLPAGTYDVIVFLKDGTRLEGFHMPVFDELDETGPEAFSQPSSEEVQTEIRRLIKAGRYYENQVTPLFIRGNDEHARVLVQLVRDEPTSLDAEFGAPVASVRYELWQFTNRFGTWSRDRKSKILHRVLEAKAQLHKRRWLWTNTLGGIRLTADRLVQRVTFQIPERWTDLPGLQPE
;
A
#
# COMPACT_ATOMS: atom_id res chain seq x y z
N MET A 1 3.91 41.46 67.91
CA MET A 1 4.17 40.99 66.53
C MET A 1 3.82 39.51 66.48
N MET A 2 2.62 39.16 66.01
CA MET A 2 2.18 37.77 65.79
C MET A 2 2.00 37.60 64.28
N THR A 3 2.77 36.69 63.70
CA THR A 3 2.75 36.35 62.27
C THR A 3 1.82 35.16 62.06
N THR A 4 0.74 35.38 61.32
CA THR A 4 -0.22 34.35 60.92
C THR A 4 0.27 33.62 59.66
N PRO A 5 0.26 32.28 59.58
CA PRO A 5 0.63 31.57 58.36
C PRO A 5 -0.56 31.48 57.39
N LEU A 6 -0.29 31.86 56.14
CA LEU A 6 -1.20 31.77 55.00
C LEU A 6 -1.31 30.31 54.54
N LYS A 7 -2.51 29.71 54.62
CA LYS A 7 -2.77 28.36 54.10
C LYS A 7 -3.00 28.43 52.58
N THR A 8 -2.04 27.93 51.80
CA THR A 8 -2.19 27.72 50.36
C THR A 8 -3.05 26.48 50.12
N LEU A 9 -4.27 26.67 49.58
CA LEU A 9 -5.12 25.58 49.10
C LEU A 9 -4.64 25.19 47.69
N LEU A 10 -4.10 23.99 47.55
CA LEU A 10 -3.75 23.37 46.27
C LEU A 10 -5.01 22.72 45.69
N VAL A 11 -5.68 23.38 44.74
CA VAL A 11 -6.79 22.76 43.99
C VAL A 11 -6.18 21.92 42.86
N ALA A 12 -6.03 20.62 43.10
CA ALA A 12 -5.72 19.66 42.07
C ALA A 12 -6.95 19.44 41.18
N GLY A 13 -7.08 20.23 40.12
CA GLY A 13 -8.09 20.03 39.07
C GLY A 13 -7.76 18.77 38.27
N LEU A 14 -8.42 17.66 38.62
CA LEU A 14 -8.38 16.41 37.88
C LEU A 14 -9.17 16.59 36.57
N LEU A 15 -8.50 17.05 35.50
CA LEU A 15 -9.02 17.01 34.14
C LEU A 15 -9.10 15.56 33.68
N LEU A 16 -10.23 14.91 33.97
CA LEU A 16 -10.67 13.68 33.30
C LEU A 16 -11.01 14.06 31.85
N THR A 17 -9.98 14.18 31.01
CA THR A 17 -10.17 14.18 29.56
C THR A 17 -10.69 12.80 29.18
N GLY A 18 -12.02 12.71 29.02
CA GLY A 18 -12.66 11.55 28.43
C GLY A 18 -12.05 11.34 27.05
N MET A 19 -11.12 10.39 26.94
CA MET A 19 -10.65 9.90 25.66
C MET A 19 -11.83 9.19 25.01
N SER A 20 -12.61 9.93 24.23
CA SER A 20 -13.61 9.39 23.33
C SER A 20 -12.91 8.33 22.49
N ARG A 21 -13.14 7.04 22.81
CA ARG A 21 -12.65 5.94 22.00
C ARG A 21 -13.26 6.14 20.62
N LEU A 22 -12.43 6.47 19.64
CA LEU A 22 -12.88 6.53 18.25
C LEU A 22 -13.58 5.20 17.93
N PRO A 23 -14.70 5.23 17.20
CA PRO A 23 -15.45 4.03 16.89
C PRO A 23 -14.53 3.05 16.17
N ALA A 24 -14.42 1.85 16.75
CA ALA A 24 -13.50 0.83 16.33
C ALA A 24 -14.23 -0.16 15.41
N GLY A 25 -13.74 -0.32 14.19
CA GLY A 25 -14.30 -1.18 13.16
C GLY A 25 -13.78 -2.62 13.22
N GLU A 26 -14.50 -3.49 12.52
CA GLU A 26 -14.24 -4.91 12.33
C GLU A 26 -14.09 -5.19 10.83
N LEU A 27 -13.02 -5.88 10.46
CA LEU A 27 -12.77 -6.36 9.11
C LEU A 27 -12.60 -7.88 9.13
N THR A 28 -13.49 -8.58 8.45
CA THR A 28 -13.36 -10.02 8.19
C THR A 28 -12.81 -10.26 6.79
N VAL A 29 -11.74 -11.03 6.67
CA VAL A 29 -11.11 -11.40 5.41
C VAL A 29 -11.16 -12.91 5.25
N SER A 30 -11.78 -13.38 4.17
CA SER A 30 -11.82 -14.79 3.77
C SER A 30 -11.02 -14.96 2.49
N ILE A 31 -10.07 -15.89 2.49
CA ILE A 31 -9.27 -16.23 1.32
C ILE A 31 -9.54 -17.69 0.99
N GLU A 32 -9.85 -17.97 -0.27
CA GLU A 32 -10.24 -19.30 -0.72
C GLU A 32 -9.24 -19.83 -1.77
N PRO A 33 -8.71 -21.06 -1.61
CA PRO A 33 -8.95 -21.98 -0.49
C PRO A 33 -8.10 -21.64 0.75
N ALA A 34 -8.72 -21.74 1.93
CA ALA A 34 -8.15 -21.26 3.20
C ALA A 34 -6.88 -22.01 3.62
N GLU A 35 -6.77 -23.30 3.27
CA GLU A 35 -5.63 -24.15 3.61
C GLU A 35 -4.32 -23.72 2.93
N ARG A 36 -4.38 -22.87 1.90
CA ARG A 36 -3.19 -22.31 1.24
C ARG A 36 -2.62 -21.11 1.99
N VAL A 37 -3.38 -20.51 2.91
CA VAL A 37 -2.98 -19.31 3.64
C VAL A 37 -2.03 -19.66 4.78
N ALA A 38 -0.93 -18.91 4.87
CA ALA A 38 -0.01 -18.93 6.01
C ALA A 38 -0.30 -17.79 6.98
N SER A 39 -0.57 -16.57 6.47
CA SER A 39 -1.05 -15.47 7.31
C SER A 39 -1.80 -14.41 6.51
N ILE A 40 -2.67 -13.67 7.18
CA ILE A 40 -3.37 -12.48 6.67
C ILE A 40 -2.98 -11.30 7.56
N GLY A 41 -2.71 -10.16 6.95
CA GLY A 41 -2.54 -8.89 7.64
C GLY A 41 -3.33 -7.78 6.98
N VAL A 42 -3.55 -6.72 7.74
CA VAL A 42 -4.16 -5.49 7.24
C VAL A 42 -3.23 -4.32 7.51
N VAL A 43 -3.23 -3.34 6.62
CA VAL A 43 -2.41 -2.13 6.75
C VAL A 43 -3.17 -0.92 6.22
N ARG A 44 -3.16 0.15 7.00
CA ARG A 44 -3.61 1.48 6.62
C ARG A 44 -2.41 2.25 6.11
N ARG A 45 -2.22 2.28 4.79
CA ARG A 45 -1.05 2.91 4.15
C ARG A 45 -1.13 4.42 4.17
N PHE A 46 -2.30 4.94 3.86
CA PHE A 46 -2.54 6.35 3.61
C PHE A 46 -3.56 6.93 4.60
N GLY A 47 -3.38 8.22 4.91
CA GLY A 47 -4.40 9.04 5.54
C GLY A 47 -5.50 9.41 4.54
N GLU A 48 -6.52 10.13 5.03
CA GLU A 48 -7.60 10.64 4.19
C GLU A 48 -7.10 11.68 3.17
N ASP A 49 -6.02 12.39 3.51
CA ASP A 49 -5.26 13.31 2.67
C ASP A 49 -4.36 12.61 1.62
N GLY A 50 -4.35 11.27 1.63
CA GLY A 50 -3.50 10.47 0.76
C GLY A 50 -2.01 10.54 1.09
N GLN A 51 -1.63 11.10 2.24
CA GLN A 51 -0.25 11.05 2.73
C GLN A 51 0.02 9.71 3.39
N LEU A 52 1.27 9.26 3.32
CA LEU A 52 1.69 8.03 3.99
C LEU A 52 1.58 8.23 5.50
N LEU A 53 0.87 7.32 6.18
CA LEU A 53 0.80 7.35 7.64
C LEU A 53 2.13 6.98 8.30
N ARG A 54 3.00 6.30 7.55
CA ARG A 54 4.33 5.88 8.00
C ARG A 54 5.33 6.06 6.88
N PRO A 55 6.56 6.54 7.17
CA PRO A 55 7.61 6.57 6.18
C PRO A 55 7.91 5.15 5.69
N VAL A 56 8.25 5.01 4.40
CA VAL A 56 8.67 3.73 3.83
C VAL A 56 9.99 3.33 4.47
N ASP A 57 10.02 2.15 5.10
CA ASP A 57 11.24 1.60 5.68
C ASP A 57 12.20 1.18 4.56
N PRO A 58 13.38 1.82 4.43
CA PRO A 58 14.35 1.47 3.40
C PRO A 58 14.98 0.09 3.63
N LYS A 59 14.80 -0.50 4.82
CA LYS A 59 15.29 -1.83 5.21
C LYS A 59 14.18 -2.87 5.30
N ALA A 60 12.99 -2.56 4.76
CA ALA A 60 11.89 -3.50 4.75
C ALA A 60 12.28 -4.79 4.01
N THR A 61 11.89 -5.93 4.59
CA THR A 61 12.12 -7.24 3.98
C THR A 61 10.85 -7.75 3.33
N PHE A 62 11.01 -8.56 2.28
CA PHE A 62 9.88 -9.18 1.58
C PHE A 62 8.96 -9.98 2.52
N ALA A 63 9.57 -10.76 3.43
CA ALA A 63 8.88 -11.74 4.27
C ALA A 63 8.22 -11.14 5.53
N ALA A 64 8.59 -9.92 5.92
CA ALA A 64 8.06 -9.29 7.11
C ALA A 64 7.65 -7.83 6.85
N PRO A 65 6.68 -7.58 5.96
CA PRO A 65 6.16 -6.24 5.77
C PRO A 65 5.44 -5.78 7.04
N TYR A 66 5.42 -4.47 7.23
CA TYR A 66 4.62 -3.83 8.26
C TYR A 66 3.13 -4.16 8.09
N ARG A 67 2.45 -4.44 9.20
CA ARG A 67 1.01 -4.74 9.29
C ARG A 67 0.47 -4.11 10.57
N ASP A 68 -0.67 -3.43 10.51
CA ASP A 68 -1.34 -2.88 11.70
C ASP A 68 -1.93 -4.01 12.57
N ALA A 69 -2.45 -5.05 11.93
CA ALA A 69 -2.89 -6.28 12.59
C ALA A 69 -2.59 -7.50 11.71
N LYS A 70 -2.43 -8.68 12.33
CA LYS A 70 -2.12 -9.95 11.66
C LYS A 70 -2.88 -11.12 12.27
N SER A 71 -3.13 -12.14 11.45
CA SER A 71 -3.71 -13.43 11.82
C SER A 71 -2.99 -14.54 11.07
N GLU A 72 -2.83 -15.70 11.69
CA GLU A 72 -2.23 -16.91 11.09
C GLU A 72 -3.31 -17.91 10.62
N SER A 73 -4.57 -17.47 10.58
CA SER A 73 -5.72 -18.28 10.16
C SER A 73 -6.54 -17.56 9.08
N ALA A 74 -7.22 -18.36 8.26
CA ALA A 74 -8.26 -17.90 7.33
C ALA A 74 -9.58 -18.64 7.65
N PRO A 75 -10.73 -17.96 7.76
CA PRO A 75 -10.89 -16.50 7.70
C PRO A 75 -10.25 -15.78 8.89
N ALA A 76 -9.83 -14.54 8.67
CA ALA A 76 -9.28 -13.65 9.70
C ALA A 76 -10.29 -12.57 10.06
N THR A 77 -10.52 -12.34 11.36
CA THR A 77 -11.33 -11.22 11.85
C THR A 77 -10.44 -10.26 12.63
N PHE A 78 -10.33 -9.02 12.15
CA PHE A 78 -9.59 -7.93 12.77
C PHE A 78 -10.56 -6.99 13.46
N ARG A 79 -10.51 -6.93 14.79
CA ARG A 79 -11.36 -6.06 15.62
C ARG A 79 -10.60 -4.81 16.00
N ASP A 80 -11.34 -3.82 16.49
CA ASP A 80 -10.84 -2.58 17.04
C ASP A 80 -9.95 -1.76 16.08
N LEU A 81 -10.20 -1.90 14.77
CA LEU A 81 -9.48 -1.14 13.75
C LEU A 81 -9.96 0.31 13.74
N PRO A 82 -9.08 1.32 13.77
CA PRO A 82 -9.47 2.70 13.53
C PRO A 82 -10.23 2.87 12.20
N ALA A 83 -11.09 3.89 12.12
CA ALA A 83 -11.64 4.29 10.84
C ALA A 83 -10.53 4.61 9.82
N GLY A 84 -10.78 4.32 8.54
CA GLY A 84 -9.84 4.57 7.45
C GLY A 84 -9.90 3.50 6.36
N THR A 85 -8.93 3.57 5.45
CA THR A 85 -8.84 2.70 4.27
C THR A 85 -7.71 1.70 4.44
N TYR A 86 -8.06 0.42 4.39
CA TYR A 86 -7.13 -0.69 4.60
C TYR A 86 -6.84 -1.45 3.33
N ASP A 87 -5.59 -1.88 3.21
CA ASP A 87 -5.16 -2.88 2.25
C ASP A 87 -4.83 -4.20 2.98
N VAL A 88 -5.16 -5.33 2.37
CA VAL A 88 -4.90 -6.67 2.90
C VAL A 88 -3.60 -7.20 2.31
N ILE A 89 -2.76 -7.79 3.16
CA ILE A 89 -1.56 -8.52 2.78
C ILE A 89 -1.80 -9.99 3.13
N VAL A 90 -1.65 -10.90 2.17
CA VAL A 90 -1.77 -12.35 2.38
C VAL A 90 -0.45 -13.01 2.07
N PHE A 91 0.04 -13.84 2.98
CA PHE A 91 1.11 -14.79 2.72
C PHE A 91 0.52 -16.19 2.56
N LEU A 92 0.88 -16.85 1.48
CA LEU A 92 0.54 -18.25 1.24
C LEU A 92 1.67 -19.16 1.73
N LYS A 93 1.34 -20.43 1.96
CA LYS A 93 2.29 -21.45 2.45
C LYS A 93 3.43 -21.75 1.49
N ASP A 94 3.26 -21.47 0.20
CA ASP A 94 4.30 -21.59 -0.82
C ASP A 94 5.27 -20.39 -0.87
N GLY A 95 5.10 -19.40 0.02
CA GLY A 95 5.91 -18.18 0.05
C GLY A 95 5.39 -17.06 -0.85
N THR A 96 4.30 -17.26 -1.59
CA THR A 96 3.65 -16.20 -2.38
C THR A 96 3.09 -15.13 -1.46
N ARG A 97 3.35 -13.86 -1.79
CA ARG A 97 2.75 -12.69 -1.17
C ARG A 97 1.71 -12.10 -2.13
N LEU A 98 0.45 -12.08 -1.71
CA LEU A 98 -0.63 -11.35 -2.37
C LEU A 98 -0.86 -10.04 -1.64
N GLU A 99 -1.08 -8.97 -2.39
CA GLU A 99 -1.23 -7.67 -1.77
C GLU A 99 -2.30 -6.80 -2.42
N GLY A 100 -3.16 -6.27 -1.56
CA GLY A 100 -4.10 -5.21 -1.85
C GLY A 100 -3.40 -3.87 -2.06
N PHE A 101 -3.96 -3.04 -2.92
CA PHE A 101 -3.62 -1.63 -2.99
C PHE A 101 -4.84 -0.80 -3.38
N HIS A 102 -4.77 0.49 -3.06
CA HIS A 102 -5.69 1.48 -3.60
C HIS A 102 -4.92 2.69 -4.13
N MET A 103 -5.60 3.52 -4.92
CA MET A 103 -5.07 4.76 -5.47
C MET A 103 -5.46 5.92 -4.53
N PRO A 104 -4.58 6.38 -3.63
CA PRO A 104 -4.90 7.48 -2.72
C PRO A 104 -4.93 8.79 -3.51
N VAL A 105 -5.51 9.81 -2.90
CA VAL A 105 -5.35 11.20 -3.35
C VAL A 105 -3.86 11.58 -3.37
N PHE A 106 -3.40 12.28 -4.41
CA PHE A 106 -1.97 12.65 -4.51
C PHE A 106 -1.66 13.97 -3.80
N ASP A 107 -2.59 14.91 -3.84
CA ASP A 107 -2.48 16.26 -3.30
C ASP A 107 -3.82 16.69 -2.69
N GLU A 108 -3.80 17.57 -1.69
CA GLU A 108 -5.02 18.13 -1.09
C GLU A 108 -5.84 18.94 -2.10
N LEU A 109 -5.18 19.46 -3.14
CA LEU A 109 -5.78 20.20 -4.26
C LEU A 109 -6.13 19.29 -5.45
N ASP A 110 -6.00 17.98 -5.30
CA ASP A 110 -6.42 17.05 -6.34
C ASP A 110 -7.95 16.99 -6.39
N GLU A 111 -8.51 17.83 -7.26
CA GLU A 111 -9.95 17.89 -7.53
C GLU A 111 -10.47 16.57 -8.15
N THR A 112 -9.56 15.72 -8.62
CA THR A 112 -9.88 14.39 -9.14
C THR A 112 -10.23 13.47 -7.97
N GLY A 113 -11.52 13.39 -7.66
CA GLY A 113 -12.04 12.48 -6.64
C GLY A 113 -11.62 11.02 -6.85
N PRO A 114 -11.58 10.21 -5.77
CA PRO A 114 -11.13 8.82 -5.83
C PRO A 114 -11.93 7.95 -6.82
N GLU A 115 -13.17 8.34 -7.11
CA GLU A 115 -14.07 7.68 -8.06
C GLU A 115 -13.48 7.60 -9.47
N ALA A 116 -12.72 8.60 -9.91
CA ALA A 116 -12.08 8.62 -11.23
C ALA A 116 -11.08 7.47 -11.42
N PHE A 117 -10.58 6.89 -10.31
CA PHE A 117 -9.58 5.83 -10.31
C PHE A 117 -10.16 4.47 -9.91
N SER A 118 -11.48 4.39 -9.76
CA SER A 118 -12.18 3.13 -9.44
C SER A 118 -12.21 2.16 -10.62
N GLN A 119 -12.20 2.69 -11.86
CA GLN A 119 -12.31 1.91 -13.09
C GLN A 119 -11.03 1.94 -13.93
N PRO A 120 -10.77 0.89 -14.74
CA PRO A 120 -9.76 0.95 -15.80
C PRO A 120 -9.99 2.16 -16.71
N SER A 121 -8.91 2.85 -17.09
CA SER A 121 -8.98 3.88 -18.14
C SER A 121 -9.21 3.23 -19.50
N SER A 122 -9.57 4.04 -20.51
CA SER A 122 -9.69 3.58 -21.90
C SER A 122 -8.39 2.94 -22.41
N GLU A 123 -8.49 2.04 -23.38
CA GLU A 123 -7.33 1.34 -23.96
C GLU A 123 -6.32 2.30 -24.61
N GLU A 124 -6.81 3.40 -25.19
CA GLU A 124 -5.99 4.47 -25.77
C GLU A 124 -5.11 5.11 -24.68
N VAL A 125 -5.73 5.53 -23.57
CA VAL A 125 -5.01 6.10 -22.42
C VAL A 125 -4.02 5.10 -21.84
N GLN A 126 -4.41 3.83 -21.69
CA GLN A 126 -3.50 2.80 -21.19
C GLN A 126 -2.30 2.60 -22.13
N THR A 127 -2.53 2.58 -23.44
CA THR A 127 -1.48 2.40 -24.45
C THR A 127 -0.50 3.56 -24.43
N GLU A 128 -1.01 4.78 -24.38
CA GLU A 128 -0.18 5.98 -24.36
C GLU A 128 0.66 6.07 -23.08
N ILE A 129 0.07 5.80 -21.92
CA ILE A 129 0.81 5.78 -20.64
C ILE A 129 1.88 4.69 -20.64
N ARG A 130 1.58 3.47 -21.14
CA ARG A 130 2.58 2.40 -21.28
C ARG A 130 3.72 2.82 -22.20
N ARG A 131 3.42 3.52 -23.30
CA ARG A 131 4.43 4.06 -24.23
C ARG A 131 5.34 5.08 -23.53
N LEU A 132 4.76 6.03 -22.78
CA LEU A 132 5.50 7.02 -22.01
C LEU A 132 6.40 6.38 -20.95
N ILE A 133 5.87 5.38 -20.22
CA ILE A 133 6.66 4.63 -19.23
C ILE A 133 7.79 3.87 -19.93
N LYS A 134 7.56 3.23 -21.07
CA LYS A 134 8.63 2.51 -21.79
C LYS A 134 9.71 3.44 -22.34
N ALA A 135 9.35 4.65 -22.76
CA ALA A 135 10.27 5.62 -23.35
C ALA A 135 11.10 6.40 -22.31
N GLY A 136 10.73 6.33 -21.03
CA GLY A 136 11.43 7.05 -19.96
C GLY A 136 12.84 6.50 -19.70
N ARG A 137 13.70 7.35 -19.15
CA ARG A 137 15.02 6.96 -18.65
C ARG A 137 14.93 6.74 -17.15
N TYR A 138 15.25 5.53 -16.69
CA TYR A 138 15.18 5.15 -15.29
C TYR A 138 16.51 4.62 -14.80
N TYR A 139 16.70 4.70 -13.48
CA TYR A 139 17.79 4.00 -12.82
C TYR A 139 17.55 2.47 -12.86
N GLU A 140 16.30 2.05 -12.68
CA GLU A 140 15.87 0.67 -12.77
C GLU A 140 15.95 0.15 -14.21
N ASN A 141 16.44 -1.09 -14.35
CA ASN A 141 16.50 -1.76 -15.66
C ASN A 141 15.16 -2.38 -16.06
N GLN A 142 14.22 -2.55 -15.13
CA GLN A 142 12.86 -3.00 -15.43
C GLN A 142 11.84 -2.07 -14.78
N VAL A 143 10.93 -1.51 -15.59
CA VAL A 143 9.84 -0.65 -15.14
C VAL A 143 8.55 -1.15 -15.77
N THR A 144 7.69 -1.75 -14.96
CA THR A 144 6.50 -2.47 -15.42
C THR A 144 5.24 -1.83 -14.86
N PRO A 145 4.37 -1.23 -15.70
CA PRO A 145 3.05 -0.77 -15.25
C PRO A 145 2.13 -1.97 -15.02
N LEU A 146 1.65 -2.11 -13.78
CA LEU A 146 0.80 -3.22 -13.34
C LEU A 146 -0.68 -2.92 -13.50
N PHE A 147 -1.12 -1.76 -13.00
CA PHE A 147 -2.51 -1.31 -13.09
C PHE A 147 -2.55 0.14 -13.52
N ILE A 148 -3.38 0.44 -14.53
CA ILE A 148 -3.68 1.80 -14.98
C ILE A 148 -5.18 2.04 -14.73
N ARG A 149 -5.49 3.11 -14.02
CA ARG A 149 -6.84 3.53 -13.63
C ARG A 149 -6.97 5.03 -13.82
N GLY A 150 -8.15 5.50 -14.18
CA GLY A 150 -8.33 6.92 -14.48
C GLY A 150 -9.38 7.17 -15.55
N ASN A 151 -9.42 8.42 -16.00
CA ASN A 151 -10.26 8.90 -17.09
C ASN A 151 -9.38 9.56 -18.18
N ASP A 152 -9.98 10.34 -19.06
CA ASP A 152 -9.28 10.98 -20.18
C ASP A 152 -8.45 12.21 -19.77
N GLU A 153 -8.56 12.66 -18.52
CA GLU A 153 -7.85 13.82 -17.97
C GLU A 153 -6.73 13.40 -17.00
N HIS A 154 -6.99 12.40 -16.17
CA HIS A 154 -6.11 11.96 -15.10
C HIS A 154 -6.03 10.44 -15.06
N ALA A 155 -4.81 9.93 -14.90
CA ALA A 155 -4.57 8.52 -14.73
C ALA A 155 -3.53 8.26 -13.64
N ARG A 156 -3.76 7.20 -12.86
CA ARG A 156 -2.82 6.70 -11.87
C ARG A 156 -2.38 5.29 -12.23
N VAL A 157 -1.11 5.02 -11.95
CA VAL A 157 -0.46 3.77 -12.33
C VAL A 157 0.24 3.17 -11.14
N LEU A 158 -0.08 1.91 -10.81
CA LEU A 158 0.80 1.11 -9.96
C LEU A 158 1.94 0.60 -10.84
N VAL A 159 3.17 0.97 -10.49
CA VAL A 159 4.38 0.64 -11.23
C VAL A 159 5.29 -0.20 -10.36
N GLN A 160 5.76 -1.30 -10.92
CA GLN A 160 6.88 -2.08 -10.39
C GLN A 160 8.18 -1.56 -10.99
N LEU A 161 9.15 -1.28 -10.14
CA LEU A 161 10.50 -0.90 -10.54
C LEU A 161 11.48 -1.92 -9.98
N VAL A 162 12.29 -2.55 -10.83
CA VAL A 162 13.31 -3.52 -10.42
C VAL A 162 14.67 -3.08 -10.94
N ARG A 163 15.65 -3.06 -10.02
CA ARG A 163 17.08 -2.99 -10.34
C ARG A 163 17.73 -4.30 -9.92
N ASP A 164 18.12 -5.13 -10.87
CA ASP A 164 18.81 -6.41 -10.62
C ASP A 164 20.08 -6.60 -11.47
N GLU A 165 20.47 -5.58 -12.24
CA GLU A 165 21.80 -5.47 -12.84
C GLU A 165 22.84 -4.98 -11.81
N PRO A 166 24.15 -5.25 -12.03
CA PRO A 166 25.20 -4.79 -11.13
C PRO A 166 25.12 -3.30 -10.80
N THR A 167 25.40 -2.96 -9.54
CA THR A 167 25.40 -1.57 -9.04
C THR A 167 26.54 -1.32 -8.07
N SER A 168 26.78 -0.05 -7.74
CA SER A 168 27.72 0.32 -6.68
C SER A 168 27.32 -0.23 -5.29
N LEU A 169 26.07 -0.64 -5.10
CA LEU A 169 25.61 -1.24 -3.85
C LEU A 169 26.17 -2.66 -3.66
N ASP A 170 26.53 -3.37 -4.72
CA ASP A 170 27.06 -4.73 -4.62
C ASP A 170 28.35 -4.78 -3.79
N ALA A 171 29.18 -3.75 -3.90
CA ALA A 171 30.42 -3.62 -3.13
C ALA A 171 30.16 -3.34 -1.63
N GLU A 172 29.14 -2.54 -1.32
CA GLU A 172 28.74 -2.24 0.06
C GLU A 172 28.15 -3.47 0.76
N PHE A 173 27.42 -4.31 0.01
CA PHE A 173 26.78 -5.52 0.52
C PHE A 173 27.65 -6.78 0.44
N GLY A 174 28.80 -6.72 -0.25
CA GLY A 174 29.70 -7.85 -0.45
C GLY A 174 29.12 -8.98 -1.32
N ALA A 175 27.99 -8.74 -2.00
CA ALA A 175 27.30 -9.69 -2.86
C ALA A 175 26.35 -8.95 -3.83
N PRO A 176 25.95 -9.57 -4.96
CA PRO A 176 24.96 -8.99 -5.87
C PRO A 176 23.62 -8.72 -5.17
N VAL A 177 23.22 -7.45 -5.13
CA VAL A 177 21.93 -7.04 -4.57
C VAL A 177 20.95 -6.68 -5.67
N ALA A 178 19.67 -6.84 -5.36
CA ALA A 178 18.59 -6.35 -6.20
C ALA A 178 17.63 -5.51 -5.36
N SER A 179 17.08 -4.48 -5.97
CA SER A 179 16.04 -3.65 -5.37
C SER A 179 14.74 -3.78 -6.15
N VAL A 180 13.64 -3.89 -5.42
CA VAL A 180 12.29 -3.76 -5.97
C VAL A 180 11.55 -2.64 -5.26
N ARG A 181 10.85 -1.81 -6.03
CA ARG A 181 9.97 -0.75 -5.54
C ARG A 181 8.61 -0.86 -6.19
N TYR A 182 7.58 -0.57 -5.41
CA TYR A 182 6.23 -0.37 -5.93
C TYR A 182 5.84 1.05 -5.66
N GLU A 183 5.51 1.78 -6.73
CA GLU A 183 5.15 3.18 -6.68
C GLU A 183 3.81 3.41 -7.37
N LEU A 184 3.06 4.38 -6.85
CA LEU A 184 1.95 4.98 -7.55
C LEU A 184 2.44 6.23 -8.26
N TRP A 185 2.25 6.26 -9.57
CA TRP A 185 2.54 7.42 -10.43
C TRP A 185 1.23 8.06 -10.87
N GLN A 186 1.23 9.38 -11.03
CA GLN A 186 0.13 10.12 -11.62
C GLN A 186 0.54 10.68 -12.98
N PHE A 187 -0.41 10.67 -13.91
CA PHE A 187 -0.32 11.26 -15.22
C PHE A 187 -1.49 12.21 -15.39
N THR A 188 -1.21 13.35 -16.02
CA THR A 188 -2.20 14.36 -16.35
C THR A 188 -2.16 14.62 -17.85
N ASN A 189 -3.33 14.62 -18.48
CA ASN A 189 -3.54 15.03 -19.86
C ASN A 189 -3.71 16.55 -19.91
N ARG A 190 -2.80 17.23 -20.59
CA ARG A 190 -2.87 18.67 -20.83
C ARG A 190 -3.04 18.89 -22.31
N PHE A 191 -4.28 19.21 -22.71
CA PHE A 191 -4.62 19.53 -24.10
C PHE A 191 -4.24 18.41 -25.09
N GLY A 192 -4.53 17.16 -24.74
CA GLY A 192 -4.22 15.99 -25.57
C GLY A 192 -2.81 15.44 -25.40
N THR A 193 -1.99 16.03 -24.54
CA THR A 193 -0.64 15.53 -24.23
C THR A 193 -0.57 14.98 -22.81
N TRP A 194 -0.31 13.68 -22.70
CA TRP A 194 -0.07 13.02 -21.42
C TRP A 194 1.33 13.30 -20.89
N SER A 195 1.42 13.64 -19.60
CA SER A 195 2.71 13.82 -18.91
C SER A 195 2.66 13.23 -17.51
N ARG A 196 3.78 12.65 -17.06
CA ARG A 196 3.91 12.13 -15.69
C ARG A 196 4.13 13.29 -14.72
N ASP A 197 3.36 13.32 -13.65
CA ASP A 197 3.56 14.26 -12.55
C ASP A 197 4.84 13.90 -11.77
N ARG A 198 5.52 14.93 -11.23
CA ARG A 198 6.79 14.73 -10.50
C ARG A 198 6.63 13.92 -9.22
N LYS A 199 5.47 14.04 -8.55
CA LYS A 199 5.18 13.35 -7.29
C LYS A 199 4.88 11.87 -7.57
N SER A 200 5.43 10.97 -6.75
CA SER A 200 5.00 9.57 -6.66
C SER A 200 4.73 9.21 -5.20
N LYS A 201 3.89 8.20 -4.98
CA LYS A 201 3.67 7.62 -3.65
C LYS A 201 4.34 6.24 -3.62
N ILE A 202 5.32 6.07 -2.75
CA ILE A 202 6.06 4.81 -2.64
C ILE A 202 5.29 3.88 -1.69
N LEU A 203 4.90 2.70 -2.15
CA LEU A 203 4.21 1.69 -1.33
C LEU A 203 5.19 0.81 -0.58
N HIS A 204 6.23 0.36 -1.29
CA HIS A 204 7.27 -0.50 -0.75
C HIS A 204 8.61 -0.24 -1.41
N ARG A 205 9.65 -0.57 -0.65
CA ARG A 205 11.02 -0.70 -1.12
C ARG A 205 11.62 -1.91 -0.43
N VAL A 206 12.14 -2.85 -1.21
CA VAL A 206 12.89 -4.00 -0.69
C VAL A 206 14.25 -3.99 -1.35
N LEU A 207 15.29 -4.20 -0.56
CA LEU A 207 16.66 -4.42 -0.99
C LEU A 207 17.08 -5.78 -0.42
N GLU A 208 17.34 -6.76 -1.28
CA GLU A 208 17.76 -8.10 -0.86
C GLU A 208 18.78 -8.68 -1.84
N ALA A 209 19.35 -9.85 -1.51
CA ALA A 209 20.23 -10.54 -2.43
C ALA A 209 19.49 -10.88 -3.73
N LYS A 210 20.13 -10.66 -4.89
CA LYS A 210 19.52 -10.87 -6.21
C LYS A 210 18.89 -12.26 -6.35
N ALA A 211 19.62 -13.29 -5.92
CA ALA A 211 19.16 -14.68 -5.97
C ALA A 211 17.93 -14.97 -5.08
N GLN A 212 17.68 -14.16 -4.05
CA GLN A 212 16.48 -14.27 -3.22
C GLN A 212 15.30 -13.57 -3.88
N LEU A 213 15.52 -12.38 -4.45
CA LEU A 213 14.49 -11.64 -5.17
C LEU A 213 13.93 -12.47 -6.34
N HIS A 214 14.80 -13.19 -7.05
CA HIS A 214 14.45 -14.09 -8.15
C HIS A 214 13.70 -15.37 -7.73
N LYS A 215 13.42 -15.57 -6.45
CA LYS A 215 12.57 -16.68 -5.94
C LYS A 215 11.26 -16.18 -5.35
N ARG A 216 11.02 -14.86 -5.36
CA ARG A 216 9.85 -14.26 -4.72
C ARG A 216 8.70 -14.22 -5.69
N ARG A 217 7.52 -14.67 -5.25
CA ARG A 217 6.27 -14.35 -5.92
C ARG A 217 5.52 -13.26 -5.15
N TRP A 218 5.45 -12.06 -5.71
CA TRP A 218 4.77 -10.88 -5.17
C TRP A 218 3.69 -10.40 -6.15
N LEU A 219 2.43 -10.68 -5.83
CA LEU A 219 1.29 -10.38 -6.68
C LEU A 219 0.45 -9.26 -6.10
N TRP A 220 -0.14 -8.45 -6.98
CA TRP A 220 -0.98 -7.32 -6.61
C TRP A 220 -2.40 -7.50 -7.13
N THR A 221 -3.37 -7.01 -6.36
CA THR A 221 -4.77 -6.94 -6.78
C THR A 221 -5.47 -5.76 -6.11
N ASN A 222 -6.38 -5.11 -6.82
CA ASN A 222 -7.20 -4.04 -6.24
C ASN A 222 -8.34 -4.61 -5.35
N THR A 223 -8.72 -5.88 -5.53
CA THR A 223 -9.81 -6.52 -4.76
C THR A 223 -9.49 -6.67 -3.26
N LEU A 224 -8.20 -6.72 -2.91
CA LEU A 224 -7.72 -6.80 -1.53
C LEU A 224 -7.36 -5.41 -0.96
N GLY A 225 -7.53 -4.33 -1.74
CA GLY A 225 -7.15 -2.99 -1.35
C GLY A 225 -8.34 -2.05 -1.22
N GLY A 226 -8.13 -0.89 -0.60
CA GLY A 226 -9.14 0.17 -0.57
C GLY A 226 -10.35 -0.12 0.33
N ILE A 227 -10.21 -1.02 1.30
CA ILE A 227 -11.32 -1.45 2.15
C ILE A 227 -11.60 -0.39 3.20
N ARG A 228 -12.71 0.33 3.03
CA ARG A 228 -13.06 1.46 3.88
C ARG A 228 -13.84 1.02 5.12
N LEU A 229 -13.32 1.35 6.30
CA LEU A 229 -14.01 1.30 7.58
C LEU A 229 -14.43 2.72 7.96
N THR A 230 -15.73 2.93 8.11
CA THR A 230 -16.32 4.22 8.50
C THR A 230 -17.05 4.09 9.83
N ALA A 231 -17.32 5.20 10.51
CA ALA A 231 -18.00 5.19 11.80
C ALA A 231 -19.41 4.55 11.75
N ASP A 232 -20.08 4.64 10.61
CA ASP A 232 -21.39 4.06 10.31
C ASP A 232 -21.31 2.63 9.75
N ARG A 233 -20.12 2.16 9.32
CA ARG A 233 -19.90 0.83 8.75
C ARG A 233 -18.75 0.12 9.46
N LEU A 234 -19.02 -0.23 10.72
CA LEU A 234 -18.06 -0.90 11.60
C LEU A 234 -17.85 -2.38 11.30
N VAL A 235 -18.52 -2.97 10.31
CA VAL A 235 -18.25 -4.37 9.91
C VAL A 235 -18.11 -4.43 8.40
N GLN A 236 -16.95 -4.88 7.93
CA GLN A 236 -16.69 -5.18 6.52
C GLN A 236 -16.31 -6.64 6.35
N ARG A 237 -16.73 -7.22 5.23
CA ARG A 237 -16.36 -8.58 4.83
C ARG A 237 -15.78 -8.56 3.43
N VAL A 238 -14.62 -9.17 3.27
CA VAL A 238 -13.93 -9.33 1.99
C VAL A 238 -13.70 -10.81 1.77
N THR A 239 -14.09 -11.30 0.60
CA THR A 239 -13.78 -12.66 0.14
C THR A 239 -12.94 -12.56 -1.12
N PHE A 240 -11.83 -13.31 -1.16
CA PHE A 240 -10.95 -13.36 -2.32
C PHE A 240 -10.66 -14.79 -2.71
N GLN A 241 -10.94 -15.11 -3.97
CA GLN A 241 -10.60 -16.39 -4.58
C GLN A 241 -9.18 -16.32 -5.14
N ILE A 242 -8.30 -17.20 -4.66
CA ILE A 242 -6.98 -17.39 -5.25
C ILE A 242 -7.17 -17.91 -6.68
N PRO A 243 -6.62 -17.25 -7.72
CA PRO A 243 -6.79 -17.70 -9.09
C PRO A 243 -6.12 -19.05 -9.31
N GLU A 244 -6.61 -19.81 -10.29
CA GLU A 244 -6.00 -21.07 -10.70
C GLU A 244 -4.60 -20.85 -11.29
N ARG A 245 -4.41 -19.72 -11.99
CA ARG A 245 -3.15 -19.34 -12.63
C ARG A 245 -2.66 -18.01 -12.09
N TRP A 246 -1.38 -17.95 -11.72
CA TRP A 246 -0.77 -16.71 -11.25
C TRP A 246 -0.65 -15.65 -12.34
N THR A 247 -0.63 -16.04 -13.62
CA THR A 247 -0.59 -15.12 -14.77
C THR A 247 -1.71 -14.08 -14.78
N ASP A 248 -2.78 -14.33 -14.02
CA ASP A 248 -3.95 -13.47 -13.97
C ASP A 248 -3.75 -12.28 -13.01
N LEU A 249 -2.69 -12.29 -12.20
CA LEU A 249 -2.34 -11.20 -11.28
C LEU A 249 -1.00 -10.57 -11.65
N PRO A 250 -0.89 -9.25 -11.81
CA PRO A 250 0.39 -8.60 -12.12
C PRO A 250 1.27 -8.45 -10.87
N GLY A 251 2.56 -8.26 -11.07
CA GLY A 251 3.55 -8.08 -9.99
C GLY A 251 4.83 -8.85 -10.27
N LEU A 252 5.70 -8.96 -9.28
CA LEU A 252 6.99 -9.60 -9.45
C LEU A 252 6.81 -11.11 -9.23
N GLN A 253 6.83 -11.91 -10.31
CA GLN A 253 6.59 -13.36 -10.25
C GLN A 253 7.79 -14.26 -10.64
N PRO A 254 9.01 -14.08 -10.15
CA PRO A 254 10.06 -15.06 -10.43
C PRO A 254 9.96 -16.28 -9.50
N GLU A 255 10.09 -17.47 -10.12
CA GLU A 255 9.98 -18.80 -9.51
C GLU A 255 11.32 -19.37 -9.03
#